data_AF-A0A077ZBW0-F1
#
_entry.id   AF-A0A077ZBW0-F1
#
_cell.length_a   1.000
_cell.length_b   1.000
_cell.length_c   1.000
_cell.angle_alpha   90.00
_cell.angle_beta   90.00
_cell.angle_gamma   90.00
#
_symmetry.space_group_name_H-M   'P 1'
#
loop_
_entity.id
_entity.type
_entity.pdbx_description
1 polymer ?
#
loop_
_entity_poly.entity_id
_entity_poly.type
_entity_poly.pdbx_seq_one_letter_code
_entity_poly.pdbx_strand_id
1 'polypeptide(L)'
;MYGKASDVDFSYLWPNSTELEMLQYEEDHWKPKLENVIELEEAWAMKTDAETQKRIEEVEANVKNYSKVLKEYNEKLEKRKKEILLAKEENERKIKEIQDHFGYPVDPSDPKFVALMEKKRLEERKAAKAAKKKALEEKLIARLQSPATSIAEETSGS
;
A
#
# COMPACT_ATOMS: atom_id res chain seq x y z
N MET A 1 59.68 34.02 39.04
CA MET A 1 58.72 34.93 38.38
C MET A 1 58.62 36.18 39.23
N TYR A 2 59.11 37.32 38.72
CA TYR A 2 59.45 38.50 39.53
C TYR A 2 58.55 39.73 39.29
N GLY A 3 57.44 39.58 38.54
CA GLY A 3 56.52 40.69 38.26
C GLY A 3 57.24 41.89 37.65
N LYS A 4 57.00 43.11 38.17
CA LYS A 4 57.72 44.32 37.71
C LYS A 4 59.24 44.25 37.92
N ALA A 5 59.72 43.44 38.86
CA ALA A 5 61.15 43.32 39.13
C ALA A 5 61.91 42.52 38.05
N SER A 6 61.24 41.95 37.04
CA SER A 6 61.93 41.32 35.91
C SER A 6 62.41 42.28 34.82
N ASP A 7 62.14 43.59 34.93
CA ASP A 7 62.56 44.63 33.98
C ASP A 7 62.22 44.32 32.50
N VAL A 8 61.21 43.47 32.30
CA VAL A 8 60.65 43.16 30.98
C VAL A 8 59.66 44.26 30.63
N ASP A 9 59.82 44.86 29.46
CA ASP A 9 58.86 45.83 28.97
C ASP A 9 57.50 45.15 28.72
N PHE A 10 56.48 45.64 29.42
CA PHE A 10 55.11 45.13 29.35
C PHE A 10 54.50 45.28 27.96
N SER A 11 55.06 46.13 27.09
CA SER A 11 54.61 46.29 25.70
C SER A 11 54.72 44.99 24.89
N TYR A 12 55.73 44.15 25.16
CA TYR A 12 55.92 42.85 24.51
C TYR A 12 54.95 41.75 24.97
N LEU A 13 54.13 42.00 26.00
CA LEU A 13 53.12 41.03 26.46
C LEU A 13 51.85 41.05 25.61
N TRP A 14 51.63 42.12 24.85
CA TRP A 14 50.52 42.22 23.91
C TRP A 14 50.97 41.77 22.53
N PRO A 15 50.06 41.17 21.73
CA PRO A 15 50.37 40.77 20.37
C PRO A 15 50.95 41.94 19.57
N ASN A 16 51.98 41.68 18.78
CA ASN A 16 52.41 42.66 17.79
C ASN A 16 51.33 42.81 16.69
N SER A 17 51.46 43.82 15.82
CA SER A 17 50.46 44.07 14.76
C SER A 17 50.21 42.85 13.88
N THR A 18 51.26 42.08 13.55
CA THR A 18 51.15 40.88 12.72
C THR A 18 50.46 39.73 13.45
N GLU A 19 50.76 39.52 14.74
CA GLU A 19 50.08 38.53 15.58
C GLU A 19 48.60 38.88 15.80
N LEU A 20 48.28 40.17 15.94
CA LEU A 20 46.91 40.64 16.08
C LEU A 20 46.09 40.37 14.81
N GLU A 21 46.67 40.62 13.63
CA GLU A 21 46.05 40.28 12.34
C GLU A 21 45.79 38.78 12.19
N MET A 22 46.73 37.94 12.62
CA MET A 22 46.58 36.48 12.62
C MET A 22 45.46 36.02 13.57
N LEU A 23 45.41 36.57 14.78
CA LEU A 23 44.35 36.27 15.75
C LEU A 23 42.96 36.70 15.24
N GLN A 24 42.89 37.87 14.61
CA GLN A 24 41.64 38.36 14.01
C GLN A 24 41.20 37.48 12.84
N TYR A 25 42.16 37.06 12.00
CA TYR A 25 41.89 36.09 10.93
C TYR A 25 41.34 34.77 11.48
N GLU A 26 41.94 34.22 12.54
CA GLU A 26 41.44 33.00 13.18
C GLU A 26 40.03 33.18 13.77
N GLU A 27 39.77 34.29 14.44
CA GLU A 27 38.47 34.61 15.00
C GLU A 27 37.40 34.70 13.91
N ASP A 28 37.66 35.46 12.83
CA ASP A 28 36.70 35.62 11.74
C ASP A 28 36.39 34.31 10.99
N HIS A 29 37.35 33.38 10.90
CA HIS A 29 37.17 32.12 10.16
C HIS A 29 36.63 30.96 11.00
N TRP A 30 37.00 30.89 12.27
CA TRP A 30 36.67 29.73 13.12
C TRP A 30 35.59 30.05 14.17
N LYS A 31 35.41 31.32 14.53
CA LYS A 31 34.45 31.74 15.55
C LYS A 31 33.35 32.57 14.88
N PRO A 32 32.22 31.95 14.50
CA PRO A 32 31.12 32.69 13.92
C PRO A 32 30.62 33.75 14.90
N LYS A 33 30.16 34.88 14.36
CA LYS A 33 29.45 35.89 15.14
C LYS A 33 28.19 35.28 15.77
N LEU A 34 27.85 35.74 16.96
CA LEU A 34 26.69 35.26 17.71
C LEU A 34 25.39 35.32 16.88
N GLU A 35 25.21 36.41 16.12
CA GLU A 35 24.08 36.62 15.21
C GLU A 35 23.94 35.47 14.19
N ASN A 36 25.04 35.08 13.55
CA ASN A 36 25.04 33.98 12.57
C ASN A 36 24.68 32.63 13.22
N VAL A 37 25.11 32.41 14.46
CA VAL A 37 24.78 31.17 15.20
C VAL A 37 23.30 31.12 15.54
N ILE A 38 22.72 32.25 15.96
CA ILE A 38 21.28 32.36 16.24
C ILE A 38 20.46 32.10 14.96
N GLU A 39 20.81 32.76 13.86
CA GLU A 39 20.13 32.55 12.57
C GLU A 39 20.20 31.09 12.09
N LEU A 40 21.37 30.45 12.26
CA LEU A 40 21.56 29.05 11.92
C LEU A 40 20.65 28.16 12.78
N GLU A 41 20.64 28.36 14.09
CA GLU A 41 19.84 27.57 15.03
C GLU A 41 18.34 27.75 14.77
N GLU A 42 17.87 28.97 14.51
CA GLU A 42 16.49 29.25 14.13
C GLU A 42 16.10 28.53 12.82
N ALA A 43 16.98 28.55 11.81
CA ALA A 43 16.74 27.85 10.56
C ALA A 43 16.66 26.32 10.75
N TRP A 44 17.52 25.75 11.61
CA TRP A 44 17.45 24.33 11.96
C TRP A 44 16.16 24.00 12.70
N ALA A 45 15.78 24.79 13.71
CA ALA A 45 14.55 24.61 14.47
C ALA A 45 13.31 24.63 13.56
N MET A 46 13.21 25.64 12.68
CA MET A 46 12.11 25.73 11.70
C MET A 46 12.04 24.52 10.78
N LYS A 47 13.20 24.00 10.33
CA LYS A 47 13.25 22.81 9.48
C LYS A 47 12.77 21.58 10.22
N THR A 48 13.23 21.38 11.47
CA THR A 48 12.82 20.23 12.30
C THR A 48 11.34 20.28 12.65
N ASP A 49 10.80 21.47 12.91
CA ASP A 49 9.38 21.66 13.18
C ASP A 49 8.54 21.37 11.94
N ALA A 50 8.96 21.84 10.77
CA ALA A 50 8.27 21.54 9.51
C ALA A 50 8.28 20.04 9.17
N GLU A 51 9.39 19.33 9.40
CA GLU A 51 9.48 17.88 9.22
C GLU A 51 8.56 17.14 10.20
N THR A 52 8.50 17.59 11.45
CA THR A 52 7.64 17.02 12.48
C THR A 52 6.16 17.23 12.15
N GLN A 53 5.77 18.44 11.73
CA GLN A 53 4.41 18.76 11.31
C GLN A 53 3.96 17.90 10.12
N LYS A 54 4.78 17.79 9.07
CA LYS A 54 4.49 16.91 7.92
C LYS A 54 4.24 15.47 8.35
N ARG A 55 5.08 14.95 9.25
CA ARG A 55 4.91 13.59 9.79
C ARG A 55 3.60 13.43 10.57
N ILE A 56 3.22 14.43 11.36
CA ILE A 56 1.95 14.42 12.09
C ILE A 56 0.78 14.42 11.10
N GLU A 57 0.80 15.28 10.08
CA GLU A 57 -0.23 15.34 9.04
C GLU A 57 -0.40 14.02 8.29
N GLU A 58 0.70 13.35 7.92
CA GLU A 58 0.67 12.02 7.30
C GLU A 58 0.04 10.97 8.21
N VAL A 59 0.40 10.97 9.49
CA VAL A 59 -0.16 10.04 10.47
C VAL A 59 -1.64 10.30 10.68
N GLU A 60 -2.06 11.56 10.80
CA GLU A 60 -3.47 11.93 10.93
C GLU A 60 -4.30 11.51 9.71
N ALA A 61 -3.76 11.70 8.49
CA ALA A 61 -4.42 11.25 7.26
C ALA A 61 -4.59 9.73 7.24
N ASN A 62 -3.57 8.98 7.68
CA ASN A 62 -3.62 7.53 7.79
C ASN A 62 -4.61 7.06 8.86
N VAL A 63 -4.65 7.72 10.03
CA VAL A 63 -5.58 7.39 11.12
C VAL A 63 -7.03 7.64 10.71
N LYS A 64 -7.32 8.71 9.95
CA LYS A 64 -8.66 8.96 9.39
C LYS A 64 -9.12 7.81 8.49
N ASN A 65 -8.22 7.26 7.67
CA ASN A 65 -8.52 6.16 6.76
C ASN A 65 -8.48 4.76 7.41
N TYR A 66 -7.87 4.64 8.59
CA TYR A 66 -7.62 3.37 9.26
C TYR A 66 -8.90 2.55 9.48
N SER A 67 -9.97 3.19 9.96
CA SER A 67 -11.24 2.51 10.26
C SER A 67 -11.89 1.88 9.02
N LYS A 68 -11.80 2.56 7.87
CA LYS A 68 -12.30 2.06 6.59
C LYS A 68 -11.48 0.88 6.10
N VAL A 69 -10.15 1.02 6.10
CA VAL A 69 -9.24 -0.05 5.68
C VAL A 69 -9.40 -1.31 6.54
N LEU A 70 -9.56 -1.14 7.86
CA LEU A 70 -9.79 -2.24 8.78
C LEU A 70 -11.12 -2.98 8.49
N LYS A 71 -12.19 -2.24 8.19
CA LYS A 71 -13.48 -2.84 7.79
C LYS A 71 -13.33 -3.64 6.49
N GLU A 72 -12.70 -3.07 5.47
CA GLU A 72 -12.47 -3.76 4.19
C GLU A 72 -11.62 -5.03 4.36
N TYR A 73 -10.61 -4.99 5.24
CA TYR A 73 -9.80 -6.16 5.58
C TYR A 73 -10.63 -7.26 6.24
N ASN A 74 -11.42 -6.91 7.25
CA ASN A 74 -12.30 -7.85 7.95
C ASN A 74 -13.36 -8.44 7.02
N GLU A 75 -13.96 -7.63 6.13
CA GLU A 75 -14.90 -8.12 5.12
C GLU A 75 -14.26 -9.11 4.15
N LYS A 76 -13.03 -8.85 3.68
CA LYS A 76 -12.27 -9.79 2.83
C LYS A 76 -11.99 -11.10 3.56
N LEU A 77 -11.64 -11.01 4.85
CA LEU A 77 -11.36 -12.17 5.69
C LEU A 77 -12.63 -13.02 5.90
N GLU A 78 -13.78 -12.39 6.17
CA GLU A 78 -15.06 -13.07 6.30
C GLU A 78 -15.55 -13.67 4.97
N LYS A 79 -15.38 -12.96 3.84
CA LYS A 79 -15.68 -13.51 2.50
C LYS A 79 -14.84 -14.76 2.22
N ARG A 80 -13.53 -14.71 2.48
CA ARG A 80 -12.64 -15.86 2.32
C ARG A 80 -13.03 -17.03 3.21
N LYS A 81 -13.39 -16.78 4.47
CA LYS A 81 -13.89 -17.84 5.37
C LYS A 81 -15.16 -18.49 4.83
N LYS A 82 -16.13 -17.68 4.36
CA LYS A 82 -17.38 -18.18 3.77
C LYS A 82 -17.13 -18.99 2.51
N GLU A 83 -16.27 -18.51 1.60
CA GLU A 83 -15.89 -19.24 0.39
C GLU A 83 -15.24 -20.59 0.71
N ILE A 84 -14.36 -20.65 1.72
CA ILE A 84 -13.74 -21.90 2.18
C ILE A 84 -14.80 -22.86 2.75
N LEU A 85 -15.73 -22.36 3.57
CA LEU A 85 -16.80 -23.18 4.14
C LEU A 85 -17.74 -23.70 3.06
N LEU A 86 -18.19 -22.85 2.14
CA LEU A 86 -19.04 -23.25 1.01
C LEU A 86 -18.31 -24.26 0.11
N ALA A 87 -17.02 -24.06 -0.18
CA ALA A 87 -16.24 -25.03 -0.95
C ALA A 87 -16.10 -26.38 -0.24
N LYS A 88 -15.97 -26.39 1.09
CA LYS A 88 -15.98 -27.62 1.90
C LYS A 88 -17.33 -28.31 1.84
N GLU A 89 -18.43 -27.60 2.08
CA GLU A 89 -19.80 -28.14 2.03
C GLU A 89 -20.14 -28.69 0.64
N GLU A 90 -19.78 -27.98 -0.43
CA GLU A 90 -19.95 -28.45 -1.80
C GLU A 90 -19.15 -29.71 -2.08
N ASN A 91 -17.90 -29.78 -1.61
CA ASN A 91 -17.07 -30.96 -1.78
C ASN A 91 -17.63 -32.15 -1.01
N GLU A 92 -18.06 -31.95 0.25
CA GLU A 92 -18.70 -32.98 1.08
C GLU A 92 -20.01 -33.48 0.45
N ARG A 93 -20.83 -32.58 -0.12
CA ARG A 93 -22.03 -32.96 -0.87
C ARG A 93 -21.68 -33.82 -2.09
N LYS A 94 -20.69 -33.41 -2.89
CA LYS A 94 -20.25 -34.16 -4.07
C LYS A 94 -19.71 -35.56 -3.69
N ILE A 95 -18.97 -35.65 -2.58
CA ILE A 95 -18.46 -36.93 -2.05
C ILE A 95 -19.63 -37.84 -1.64
N LYS A 96 -20.61 -37.32 -0.89
CA LYS A 96 -21.80 -38.11 -0.48
C LYS A 96 -22.59 -38.64 -1.66
N GLU A 97 -22.86 -37.82 -2.67
CA GLU A 97 -23.59 -38.25 -3.88
C GLU A 97 -22.87 -39.39 -4.62
N ILE A 98 -21.53 -39.45 -4.58
CA ILE A 98 -20.75 -40.55 -5.17
C ILE A 98 -20.75 -41.78 -4.26
N GLN A 99 -20.65 -41.60 -2.94
CA GLN A 99 -20.73 -42.70 -1.98
C GLN A 99 -22.10 -43.40 -2.04
N ASP A 100 -23.19 -42.64 -2.18
CA ASP A 100 -24.55 -43.16 -2.38
C ASP A 100 -24.65 -44.00 -3.67
N HIS A 101 -23.96 -43.58 -4.74
CA HIS A 101 -23.90 -44.35 -6.00
C HIS A 101 -23.12 -45.66 -5.86
N PHE A 102 -22.09 -45.71 -5.02
CA PHE A 102 -21.33 -46.95 -4.77
C PHE A 102 -22.01 -47.88 -3.78
N GLY A 103 -22.78 -47.35 -2.82
CA GLY A 103 -23.44 -48.14 -1.77
C GLY A 103 -22.52 -48.61 -0.64
N TYR A 104 -21.26 -48.16 -0.61
CA TYR A 104 -20.29 -48.41 0.46
C TYR A 104 -19.38 -47.17 0.64
N PRO A 105 -18.81 -46.95 1.83
CA PRO A 105 -17.90 -45.83 2.06
C PRO A 105 -16.60 -46.03 1.26
N VAL A 106 -16.49 -45.31 0.14
CA VAL A 106 -15.28 -45.22 -0.68
C VAL A 106 -14.47 -44.00 -0.24
N ASP A 107 -13.16 -44.17 -0.06
CA ASP A 107 -12.24 -43.05 0.20
C ASP A 107 -12.17 -42.12 -1.03
N PRO A 108 -12.20 -40.79 -0.87
CA PRO A 108 -12.08 -39.85 -1.99
C PRO A 108 -10.80 -40.01 -2.84
N SER A 109 -9.78 -40.67 -2.29
CA SER A 109 -8.49 -40.95 -2.93
C SER A 109 -8.51 -42.24 -3.79
N ASP A 110 -9.56 -43.05 -3.71
CA ASP A 110 -9.68 -44.29 -4.48
C ASP A 110 -9.75 -43.99 -6.00
N PRO A 111 -8.96 -44.67 -6.86
CA PRO A 111 -9.01 -44.50 -8.31
C PRO A 111 -10.42 -44.58 -8.92
N LYS A 112 -11.30 -45.41 -8.36
CA LYS A 112 -12.69 -45.57 -8.82
C LYS A 112 -13.54 -44.34 -8.50
N PHE A 113 -13.31 -43.74 -7.33
CA PHE A 113 -13.95 -42.47 -6.93
C PHE A 113 -13.51 -41.35 -7.87
N VAL A 114 -12.19 -41.23 -8.11
CA VAL A 114 -11.62 -40.21 -9.01
C VAL A 114 -12.20 -40.34 -10.42
N ALA A 115 -12.30 -41.56 -10.95
CA ALA A 115 -12.86 -41.80 -12.28
C ALA A 115 -14.35 -41.41 -12.39
N LEU A 116 -15.18 -41.70 -11.38
CA LEU A 116 -16.58 -41.25 -11.38
C LEU A 116 -16.70 -39.74 -11.19
N MET A 117 -15.89 -39.15 -10.31
CA MET A 117 -15.86 -37.71 -10.08
C MET A 117 -15.47 -36.94 -11.35
N GLU A 118 -14.50 -37.45 -12.11
CA GLU A 118 -14.09 -36.86 -13.39
C GLU A 118 -15.18 -36.99 -14.47
N LYS A 119 -15.84 -38.15 -14.55
CA LYS A 119 -17.00 -38.33 -15.45
C LYS A 119 -18.12 -37.34 -15.13
N LYS A 120 -18.49 -37.20 -13.86
CA LYS A 120 -19.53 -36.24 -13.43
C LYS A 120 -19.14 -34.80 -13.72
N ARG A 121 -17.89 -34.41 -13.44
CA ARG A 121 -17.35 -33.09 -13.81
C ARG A 121 -17.39 -32.84 -15.32
N LEU A 122 -17.12 -33.85 -16.14
CA LEU A 122 -17.19 -33.72 -17.59
C LEU A 122 -18.62 -33.53 -18.09
N GLU A 123 -19.58 -34.26 -17.50
CA GLU A 123 -21.01 -34.12 -17.80
C GLU A 123 -21.54 -32.75 -17.39
N GLU A 124 -21.24 -32.28 -16.17
CA GLU A 124 -21.60 -30.93 -15.70
C GLU A 124 -20.98 -29.84 -16.58
N ARG A 125 -19.71 -29.99 -16.99
CA ARG A 125 -19.04 -29.06 -17.91
C ARG A 125 -19.71 -29.02 -19.28
N LYS A 126 -20.14 -30.17 -19.81
CA LYS A 126 -20.88 -30.24 -21.09
C LYS A 126 -22.25 -29.56 -20.96
N ALA A 127 -22.98 -29.84 -19.88
CA ALA A 127 -24.27 -29.21 -19.60
C ALA A 127 -24.15 -27.68 -19.45
N ALA A 128 -23.15 -27.19 -18.70
CA ALA A 128 -22.91 -25.76 -18.53
C ALA A 128 -22.55 -25.06 -19.86
N LYS A 129 -21.76 -25.71 -20.73
CA LYS A 129 -21.45 -25.17 -22.06
C LYS A 129 -22.69 -25.12 -22.95
N ALA A 130 -23.54 -26.15 -22.93
CA ALA A 130 -24.79 -26.16 -23.69
C ALA A 130 -25.77 -25.07 -23.20
N ALA A 131 -25.91 -24.88 -21.89
CA ALA A 131 -26.73 -23.81 -21.31
C ALA A 131 -26.21 -22.42 -21.69
N LYS A 132 -24.87 -22.21 -21.65
CA LYS A 132 -24.25 -20.94 -22.09
C LYS A 132 -24.51 -20.64 -23.57
N LYS A 133 -24.49 -21.66 -24.45
CA LYS A 133 -24.81 -21.49 -25.87
C LYS A 133 -26.26 -21.07 -26.08
N LYS A 134 -27.21 -21.77 -25.45
CA LYS A 134 -28.64 -21.41 -25.51
C LYS A 134 -28.90 -19.98 -25.02
N ALA A 135 -28.32 -19.59 -23.89
CA ALA A 135 -28.46 -18.23 -23.35
C ALA A 135 -27.84 -17.16 -24.27
N LEU A 136 -26.77 -17.49 -25.02
CA LEU A 136 -26.18 -16.59 -26.01
C LEU A 136 -27.10 -16.46 -27.25
N GLU A 137 -27.63 -17.59 -27.73
CA GLU A 137 -28.59 -17.63 -28.84
C GLU A 137 -29.85 -16.83 -28.52
N GLU A 138 -30.42 -16.99 -27.33
CA GLU A 138 -31.57 -16.20 -26.85
C GLU A 138 -31.25 -14.70 -26.78
N LYS A 139 -30.07 -14.31 -26.28
CA LYS A 139 -29.64 -12.90 -26.26
C LYS A 139 -29.45 -12.32 -27.65
N LEU A 140 -28.93 -13.11 -28.59
CA LEU A 140 -28.76 -12.68 -29.98
C LEU A 140 -30.11 -12.49 -30.65
N ILE A 141 -31.03 -13.44 -30.46
CA ILE A 141 -32.40 -13.34 -30.96
C ILE A 141 -33.10 -12.10 -30.36
N ALA A 142 -32.96 -11.86 -29.05
CA ALA A 142 -33.52 -10.68 -28.40
C ALA A 142 -32.94 -9.36 -28.94
N ARG A 143 -31.64 -9.31 -29.26
CA ARG A 143 -30.99 -8.12 -29.87
C ARG A 143 -31.39 -7.89 -31.33
N LEU A 144 -31.69 -8.96 -32.06
CA LEU A 144 -32.21 -8.86 -33.44
C LEU A 144 -33.70 -8.53 -33.46
N GLN A 145 -34.45 -8.94 -32.43
CA GLN A 145 -35.88 -8.65 -32.27
C GLN A 145 -36.14 -7.30 -31.60
N SER A 146 -35.15 -6.64 -30.99
CA SER A 146 -35.26 -5.24 -30.59
C SER A 146 -35.13 -4.35 -31.84
N PRO A 147 -36.23 -3.73 -32.33
CA PRO A 147 -36.15 -2.86 -33.49
C PRO A 147 -35.37 -1.58 -33.15
N ALA A 148 -34.38 -1.26 -33.98
CA ALA A 148 -34.11 0.10 -34.44
C ALA A 148 -34.26 1.26 -33.42
N THR A 149 -33.51 1.26 -32.31
CA THR A 149 -33.53 2.38 -31.35
C THR A 149 -32.11 2.79 -30.96
N SER A 150 -31.38 3.49 -31.85
CA SER A 150 -30.24 4.37 -31.45
C SER A 150 -29.52 5.13 -32.59
N ILE A 151 -30.06 5.31 -33.81
CA ILE A 151 -29.36 6.09 -34.88
C ILE A 151 -30.27 7.15 -35.52
N ALA A 152 -31.21 7.72 -34.76
CA ALA A 152 -32.10 8.78 -35.26
C ALA A 152 -31.92 10.15 -34.57
N GLU A 153 -30.87 10.35 -33.76
CA GLU A 153 -30.72 11.57 -32.94
C GLU A 153 -29.48 12.45 -33.23
N GLU A 154 -28.62 12.15 -34.21
CA GLU A 154 -27.37 12.94 -34.41
C GLU A 154 -27.15 13.58 -35.80
N THR A 155 -28.13 13.62 -36.70
CA THR A 155 -27.95 14.28 -38.02
C THR A 155 -29.08 15.27 -38.36
N SER A 156 -29.33 16.24 -37.48
CA SER A 156 -30.11 17.45 -37.77
C SER A 156 -29.59 18.61 -36.92
N GLY A 157 -28.37 19.07 -37.18
CA GLY A 157 -27.71 20.06 -36.34
C GLY A 157 -26.33 20.48 -36.85
N SER A 158 -26.22 20.81 -38.13
CA SER A 158 -25.17 21.66 -38.71
C SER A 158 -25.67 22.27 -40.01
#